data_AF-A0A7J4S4F7-F1
#
_entry.id   AF-A0A7J4S4F7-F1
#
_cell.length_a   1.000
_cell.length_b   1.000
_cell.length_c   1.000
_cell.angle_alpha   90.00
_cell.angle_beta   90.00
_cell.angle_gamma   90.00
#
_symmetry.space_group_name_H-M   'P 1'
#
loop_
_entity.id
_entity.type
_entity.pdbx_description
1 polymer ?
#
loop_
_entity_poly.entity_id
_entity_poly.type
_entity_poly.pdbx_seq_one_letter_code
_entity_poly.pdbx_strand_id
1 'polypeptide(L)' 'MQTEASQVGATGIVGVSWSVHNFVWGEHATEFFATGTAIRKPSDGRRMTAPTFTLAFDT' A
#
# COMPACT_ATOMS: atom_id res chain seq x y z
N MET A 1 -0.81 -5.73 -10.67
CA MET A 1 -0.40 -4.70 -9.68
C MET A 1 1.12 -4.66 -9.43
N GLN A 2 1.77 -5.77 -9.06
CA GLN A 2 3.22 -5.75 -8.75
C GLN A 2 4.09 -5.32 -9.95
N THR A 3 3.75 -5.80 -11.15
CA THR A 3 4.46 -5.47 -12.39
C THR A 3 4.41 -3.98 -12.69
N GLU A 4 3.24 -3.37 -12.58
CA GLU A 4 2.97 -1.94 -12.79
C GLU A 4 3.73 -1.09 -11.77
N ALA A 5 3.75 -1.53 -10.50
CA ALA A 5 4.54 -0.87 -9.47
C ALA A 5 6.05 -0.94 -9.77
N SER A 6 6.55 -2.07 -10.28
CA SER A 6 7.97 -2.20 -10.65
C SER A 6 8.35 -1.28 -11.82
N GLN A 7 7.44 -1.06 -12.78
CA GLN A 7 7.66 -0.17 -13.93
C GLN A 7 7.86 1.29 -13.52
N VAL A 8 7.29 1.72 -12.39
CA VAL A 8 7.49 3.07 -11.83
C VAL A 8 8.61 3.12 -10.78
N GLY A 9 9.44 2.07 -10.68
CA GLY A 9 10.56 1.98 -9.74
C GLY A 9 10.13 1.87 -8.28
N ALA A 10 8.91 1.39 -8.02
CA ALA A 10 8.46 1.16 -6.66
C ALA A 10 9.18 -0.04 -6.04
N THR A 11 9.50 0.07 -4.76
CA THR A 11 10.04 -1.04 -3.95
C THR A 11 8.91 -1.84 -3.29
N GLY A 12 7.69 -1.30 -3.25
CA GLY A 12 6.53 -1.97 -2.69
C GLY A 12 5.24 -1.19 -2.91
N ILE A 13 4.14 -1.78 -2.44
CA ILE A 13 2.79 -1.21 -2.48
C ILE A 13 2.26 -1.21 -1.05
N VAL A 14 1.70 -0.10 -0.60
CA VAL A 14 1.12 0.06 0.75
C VAL A 14 -0.33 0.52 0.68
N GLY A 15 -1.05 0.37 1.80
CA GLY A 15 -2.45 0.82 1.91
C GLY A 15 -3.38 0.09 0.93
N VAL A 16 -3.16 -1.22 0.72
CA VAL A 16 -3.96 -1.99 -0.21
C VAL A 16 -5.38 -2.16 0.34
N SER A 17 -6.35 -1.67 -0.42
CA SER A 17 -7.78 -1.92 -0.26
C SER A 17 -8.20 -2.91 -1.34
N TRP A 18 -8.96 -3.94 -0.96
CA TRP A 18 -9.48 -4.90 -1.92
C TRP A 18 -10.93 -5.28 -1.61
N SER A 19 -11.63 -5.70 -2.65
CA SER A 19 -13.01 -6.14 -2.56
C SER A 19 -13.25 -7.32 -3.50
N VAL A 20 -14.23 -8.15 -3.15
CA VAL A 20 -14.68 -9.27 -3.95
C VAL A 20 -16.10 -9.01 -4.38
N HIS A 21 -16.36 -9.14 -5.67
CA HIS A 21 -17.70 -9.05 -6.21
C HIS A 21 -18.03 -10.36 -6.95
N ASN A 22 -19.12 -10.99 -6.54
CA ASN A 22 -19.66 -12.13 -7.26
C ASN A 22 -20.67 -11.58 -8.28
N PHE A 23 -20.35 -11.68 -9.57
CA PHE A 23 -21.28 -11.28 -10.61
C PHE A 23 -22.27 -12.42 -10.86
N VAL A 24 -23.56 -12.12 -10.77
CA VAL A 24 -24.65 -13.10 -11.01
C VAL A 24 -24.85 -13.37 -12.51
N TRP A 25 -24.21 -12.61 -13.40
CA TRP A 25 -24.43 -12.65 -14.86
C TRP A 25 -23.59 -13.70 -15.61
N GLY A 26 -23.06 -14.68 -14.89
CA GLY A 26 -22.47 -15.91 -15.43
C GLY A 26 -22.03 -16.76 -14.26
N GLU A 27 -22.76 -17.84 -13.98
CA GLU A 27 -22.44 -18.77 -12.89
C GLU A 27 -20.94 -19.10 -12.91
N HIS A 28 -20.25 -18.90 -11.78
CA HIS A 28 -18.84 -19.26 -11.52
C HIS A 28 -17.74 -18.21 -11.76
N ALA A 29 -18.04 -16.91 -11.89
CA ALA A 29 -17.00 -15.86 -11.90
C ALA A 29 -16.99 -15.03 -10.60
N THR A 30 -15.84 -14.97 -9.95
CA THR A 30 -15.57 -14.08 -8.81
C THR A 30 -14.55 -13.04 -9.23
N GLU A 31 -14.93 -11.76 -9.18
CA GLU A 31 -14.01 -10.65 -9.44
C GLU A 31 -13.34 -10.21 -8.14
N PHE A 32 -12.02 -10.01 -8.19
CA PHE A 32 -11.23 -9.38 -7.14
C PHE A 32 -10.71 -8.05 -7.65
N PHE A 33 -11.05 -6.96 -6.97
CA PHE A 33 -10.56 -5.63 -7.27
C PHE A 33 -9.66 -5.15 -6.13
N ALA A 34 -8.42 -4.76 -6.45
CA ALA A 34 -7.45 -4.26 -5.48
C ALA A 34 -6.84 -2.93 -5.94
N THR A 35 -6.71 -2.00 -5.01
CA THR A 35 -6.10 -0.67 -5.19
C THR A 35 -5.16 -0.39 -4.03
N GLY A 36 -4.10 0.36 -4.28
CA GLY A 36 -3.10 0.74 -3.27
C GLY A 36 -2.09 1.72 -3.86
N THR A 37 -1.12 2.13 -3.04
CA THR A 37 -0.14 3.16 -3.41
C THR A 37 1.23 2.54 -3.62
N ALA A 38 1.79 2.71 -4.82
CA ALA A 38 3.17 2.33 -5.11
C ALA A 38 4.14 3.30 -4.42
N ILE A 39 5.10 2.78 -3.66
CA ILE A 39 6.08 3.57 -2.91
C ILE A 39 7.51 3.19 -3.28
N ARG A 40 8.40 4.19 -3.25
CA ARG A 40 9.86 3.99 -3.35
C ARG A 40 10.56 4.72 -2.21
N LYS A 41 11.73 4.24 -1.82
CA LYS A 41 12.58 4.97 -0.88
C LYS A 41 13.16 6.21 -1.57
N PRO A 42 13.26 7.36 -0.88
CA PRO A 42 14.06 8.48 -1.36
C PRO A 42 15.51 8.04 -1.64
N SER A 43 16.08 8.49 -2.75
CA SER A 43 17.46 8.17 -3.18
C SER A 43 18.52 8.64 -2.20
N ASP A 44 18.20 9.65 -1.40
CA ASP A 44 19.17 10.50 -0.72
C ASP A 44 19.70 9.86 0.57
N GLY A 45 19.29 8.62 0.86
CA GLY A 45 19.70 7.88 2.05
C GLY A 45 19.40 8.61 3.36
N ARG A 46 18.52 9.62 3.33
CA ARG A 46 18.23 10.50 4.46
C ARG A 46 17.75 9.63 5.62
N ARG A 47 18.65 9.37 6.57
CA ARG A 47 18.29 8.75 7.84
C ARG A 47 17.23 9.66 8.46
N MET A 48 16.02 9.13 8.56
CA MET A 48 15.00 9.76 9.38
C MET A 48 15.60 9.86 10.78
N THR A 49 15.59 11.06 11.37
CA THR A 49 15.99 11.24 12.76
C THR A 49 15.17 10.26 13.60
N ALA A 50 15.83 9.55 14.51
CA ALA A 50 15.11 8.61 15.36
C ALA A 50 13.96 9.34 16.06
N PRO A 51 12.75 8.76 16.07
CA PRO A 51 11.63 9.38 16.76
C PRO A 51 12.01 9.61 18.22
N THR A 52 11.72 10.81 18.74
CA THR A 52 11.91 11.11 20.14
C THR A 52 10.65 10.70 20.90
N PHE A 53 10.81 9.81 21.88
CA PHE A 53 9.71 9.45 22.77
C PHE A 53 9.27 10.68 23.56
N THR A 54 8.01 11.09 23.38
CA THR A 54 7.40 12.18 24.14
C THR A 54 6.26 11.59 24.96
N LEU A 55 6.40 11.59 26.29
CA LEU A 55 5.33 11.24 27.22
C LEU A 55 4.67 12.53 27.68
N ALA A 56 3.38 12.70 27.38
CA ALA A 56 2.59 13.77 27.99
C ALA A 56 2.19 13.33 29.40
N PHE A 57 2.43 14.18 30.40
CA PHE A 57 1.80 14.03 31.71
C PHE A 57 0.45 14.74 31.68
N ASP A 58 -0.58 14.01 32.05
CA ASP A 58 -1.90 14.55 32.39
C ASP A 58 -1.82 15.06 33.85
N THR A 59 -2.49 16.18 34.16
CA THR A 59 -2.60 16.78 35.51
C THR A 59 -4.01 16.68 36.02
#